data_AF-A0A7C1L351-F1
#
_entry.id   AF-A0A7C1L351-F1
#
_cell.length_a   1.000
_cell.length_b   1.000
_cell.length_c   1.000
_cell.angle_alpha   90.00
_cell.angle_beta   90.00
_cell.angle_gamma   90.00
#
_symmetry.space_group_name_H-M   'P 1'
#
loop_
_entity.id
_entity.type
_entity.pdbx_description
1 polymer ?
#
loop_
_entity_poly.entity_id
_entity_poly.type
_entity_poly.pdbx_seq_one_letter_code
_entity_poly.pdbx_strand_id
1 'polypeptide(L)'
;LERSGQFDSYMGRLRDAFNPLALDDIMCRSLISVGPDGRLFDCDFNQALGIGLSDGLPGHISGFDFDLHSSRSISVDEHCHGCVAGQGST
;
A
#
# COMPACT_ATOMS: atom_id res chain seq x y z
N LEU A 1 -11.77 -0.96 16.77
CA LEU A 1 -12.24 0.43 16.51
C LEU A 1 -13.70 0.43 16.08
N GLU A 2 -14.11 -0.42 15.14
CA GLU A 2 -15.53 -0.52 14.73
C GLU A 2 -16.45 -0.90 15.89
N ARG A 3 -16.09 -1.93 16.67
CA ARG A 3 -16.86 -2.35 17.87
C ARG A 3 -16.98 -1.27 18.95
N SER A 4 -16.08 -0.27 18.97
CA SER A 4 -16.09 0.82 19.94
C SER A 4 -16.61 2.15 19.35
N GLY A 5 -17.04 2.18 18.08
CA GLY A 5 -17.52 3.39 17.40
C GLY A 5 -16.45 4.47 17.16
N GLN A 6 -15.16 4.11 17.25
CA GLN A 6 -14.04 5.06 17.18
C GLN A 6 -13.35 5.07 15.81
N PHE A 7 -13.84 4.29 14.85
CA PHE A 7 -13.20 4.11 13.55
C PHE A 7 -13.10 5.41 12.76
N ASP A 8 -14.21 6.12 12.55
CA ASP A 8 -14.22 7.36 11.77
C ASP A 8 -13.35 8.45 12.39
N SER A 9 -13.37 8.57 13.72
CA SER A 9 -12.53 9.51 14.46
C SER A 9 -11.05 9.18 14.30
N TYR A 10 -10.68 7.90 14.38
CA TYR A 10 -9.31 7.46 14.17
C TYR A 10 -8.85 7.74 12.74
N MET A 11 -9.66 7.41 11.74
CA MET A 11 -9.36 7.67 10.33
C MET A 11 -9.23 9.16 10.03
N GLY A 12 -10.07 10.01 10.64
CA GLY A 12 -9.94 11.46 10.57
C GLY A 12 -8.58 11.95 11.07
N ARG A 13 -8.12 11.45 12.23
CA ARG A 13 -6.80 11.81 12.76
C ARG A 13 -5.65 11.38 11.86
N LEU A 14 -5.74 10.22 11.21
CA LEU A 14 -4.72 9.78 10.26
C LEU A 14 -4.68 10.66 9.00
N ARG A 15 -5.86 11.07 8.50
CA ARG A 15 -5.96 12.00 7.37
C ARG A 15 -5.36 13.36 7.71
N ASP A 16 -5.69 13.90 8.87
CA ASP A 16 -5.19 15.20 9.34
C ASP A 16 -3.68 15.18 9.62
N ALA A 17 -3.12 14.01 9.92
CA ALA A 17 -1.70 13.80 10.18
C ALA A 17 -0.86 13.56 8.91
N PHE A 18 -1.42 13.75 7.71
CA PHE A 18 -0.69 13.55 6.45
C PHE A 18 0.66 14.30 6.45
N ASN A 19 1.74 13.54 6.27
CA ASN A 19 3.09 14.06 6.19
C ASN A 19 3.67 13.76 4.80
N PRO A 20 3.84 14.77 3.92
CA PRO A 20 4.40 14.54 2.59
C PRO A 20 5.85 14.03 2.62
N LEU A 21 6.61 14.30 3.70
CA LEU A 21 7.98 13.79 3.84
C LEU A 21 8.02 12.28 4.04
N ALA A 22 6.94 11.68 4.55
CA ALA A 22 6.85 10.22 4.68
C ALA A 22 6.83 9.53 3.31
N LEU A 23 6.45 10.24 2.23
CA LEU A 23 6.37 9.67 0.89
C LEU A 23 7.74 9.19 0.36
N ASP A 24 8.85 9.75 0.83
CA ASP A 24 10.17 9.33 0.36
C ASP A 24 10.57 7.95 0.91
N ASP A 25 10.03 7.58 2.07
CA ASP A 25 10.44 6.39 2.83
C ASP A 25 9.37 5.27 2.84
N ILE A 26 8.21 5.45 2.21
CA ILE A 26 7.18 4.40 2.18
C ILE A 26 7.58 3.23 1.28
N MET A 27 7.48 2.02 1.84
CA MET A 27 7.88 0.76 1.20
C MET A 27 7.27 0.53 -0.18
N CYS A 28 6.01 0.94 -0.41
CA CYS A 28 5.29 0.67 -1.67
C CYS A 28 5.94 1.30 -2.91
N ARG A 29 6.85 2.26 -2.73
CA ARG A 29 7.55 2.94 -3.83
C ARG A 29 8.78 2.21 -4.33
N SER A 30 9.44 1.45 -3.45
CA SER A 30 10.72 0.79 -3.74
C SER A 30 10.62 -0.73 -3.71
N LEU A 31 9.58 -1.27 -3.07
CA LEU A 31 9.35 -2.70 -2.93
C LEU A 31 8.07 -3.14 -3.63
N ILE A 32 8.00 -4.44 -3.89
CA ILE A 32 6.81 -5.19 -4.31
C ILE A 32 6.72 -6.40 -3.40
N SER A 33 5.52 -6.70 -2.92
CA SER A 33 5.27 -7.92 -2.16
C SER A 33 4.85 -9.06 -3.09
N VAL A 34 5.36 -10.26 -2.80
CA VAL A 34 5.06 -11.48 -3.56
C VAL A 34 4.29 -12.44 -2.67
N GLY A 35 3.06 -12.78 -3.08
CA GLY A 35 2.22 -13.75 -2.43
C GLY A 35 2.79 -15.17 -2.51
N PRO A 36 2.34 -16.08 -1.62
CA PRO A 36 2.75 -17.49 -1.66
C PRO A 36 2.37 -18.20 -2.97
N ASP A 37 1.34 -17.70 -3.65
CA ASP A 37 0.86 -18.14 -4.96
C ASP A 37 1.52 -17.40 -6.13
N GLY A 38 2.51 -16.54 -5.86
CA GLY A 38 3.25 -15.75 -6.84
C GLY A 38 2.54 -14.47 -7.29
N ARG A 39 1.36 -14.12 -6.76
CA ARG A 39 0.70 -12.85 -7.07
C ARG A 39 1.50 -11.66 -6.54
N LEU A 40 1.48 -10.55 -7.28
CA LEU A 40 2.19 -9.33 -6.92
C LEU A 40 1.25 -8.29 -6.28
N PHE A 41 1.79 -7.58 -5.30
CA PHE A 41 1.11 -6.53 -4.55
C PHE A 41 2.07 -5.36 -4.30
N ASP A 42 1.56 -4.13 -4.16
CA ASP A 42 2.43 -2.98 -3.91
C ASP A 42 3.10 -3.01 -2.54
N CYS A 43 2.48 -3.64 -1.54
CA CYS A 43 3.04 -3.87 -0.20
C CYS A 43 2.38 -5.07 0.49
N ASP A 44 2.87 -5.40 1.68
CA ASP A 44 2.36 -6.47 2.53
C ASP A 44 0.95 -6.18 3.08
N PHE A 45 0.61 -4.92 3.38
CA PHE A 45 -0.75 -4.52 3.74
C PHE A 45 -1.73 -4.74 2.58
N ASN A 46 -1.35 -4.33 1.36
CA ASN A 46 -2.12 -4.62 0.15
C ASN A 46 -2.30 -6.14 -0.04
N GLN A 47 -1.24 -6.93 0.19
CA GLN A 47 -1.33 -8.38 0.17
C GLN A 47 -2.31 -8.93 1.23
N ALA A 48 -2.23 -8.44 2.46
CA ALA A 48 -3.12 -8.88 3.54
C ALA A 48 -4.60 -8.55 3.26
N LEU A 49 -4.86 -7.46 2.53
CA LEU A 49 -6.20 -7.02 2.11
C LEU A 49 -6.63 -7.58 0.74
N GLY A 50 -5.74 -8.28 0.03
CA GLY A 50 -6.01 -8.81 -1.31
C GLY A 50 -6.07 -7.75 -2.42
N ILE A 51 -5.51 -6.56 -2.18
CA ILE A 51 -5.48 -5.42 -3.10
C ILE A 51 -4.28 -5.58 -4.05
N GLY A 52 -4.52 -6.04 -5.28
CA GLY A 52 -3.46 -6.24 -6.27
C GLY A 52 -2.84 -4.96 -6.81
N LEU A 53 -1.86 -5.13 -7.71
CA LEU A 53 -1.31 -4.02 -8.51
C LEU A 53 -2.41 -3.33 -9.34
N SER A 54 -2.10 -2.11 -9.80
CA SER A 54 -2.98 -1.36 -10.70
C SER A 54 -3.28 -2.11 -12.01
N ASP A 55 -4.46 -1.85 -12.58
CA ASP A 55 -4.95 -2.51 -13.77
C ASP A 55 -3.97 -2.39 -14.96
N GLY A 56 -3.84 -3.48 -15.72
CA GLY A 56 -2.99 -3.54 -16.91
C GLY A 56 -1.54 -4.00 -16.66
N LEU A 57 -1.15 -4.21 -15.41
CA LEU A 57 0.16 -4.79 -15.06
C LEU A 57 0.12 -6.31 -14.94
N PRO A 58 1.22 -7.01 -15.30
CA PRO A 58 1.37 -8.43 -14.98
C PRO A 58 1.28 -8.67 -13.47
N GLY A 59 0.20 -9.31 -13.01
CA GLY A 59 -0.05 -9.51 -11.57
C GLY A 59 0.65 -10.70 -10.93
N HIS A 60 1.56 -11.39 -11.63
CA HIS A 60 2.22 -12.60 -11.13
C HIS A 60 3.72 -12.54 -11.41
N ILE A 61 4.54 -13.04 -10.47
CA ILE A 61 6.01 -12.94 -10.48
C ILE A 61 6.64 -13.56 -11.74
N SER A 62 6.01 -14.58 -12.33
CA SER A 62 6.50 -15.19 -13.59
C SER A 62 6.41 -14.26 -14.80
N GLY A 63 5.62 -13.19 -14.73
CA GLY A 63 5.51 -12.16 -15.75
C GLY A 63 6.09 -10.82 -15.31
N PHE A 64 6.93 -10.82 -14.26
CA PHE A 64 7.54 -9.59 -13.76
C PHE A 64 8.40 -8.92 -14.83
N ASP A 65 8.24 -7.60 -14.93
CA ASP A 65 8.97 -6.73 -15.86
C ASP A 65 9.44 -5.48 -15.12
N PHE A 66 10.74 -5.26 -15.02
CA PHE A 66 11.27 -4.20 -14.18
C PHE A 66 10.82 -2.80 -14.63
N ASP A 67 10.75 -2.52 -15.94
CA ASP A 67 10.43 -1.20 -16.45
C ASP A 67 8.94 -0.87 -16.26
N LEU A 68 8.06 -1.85 -16.52
CA LEU A 68 6.62 -1.71 -16.28
C LEU A 68 6.31 -1.57 -14.79
N HIS A 69 6.98 -2.35 -13.94
CA HIS A 69 6.68 -2.37 -12.51
C HIS A 69 7.36 -1.21 -11.75
N SER A 70 8.48 -0.68 -12.22
CA SER A 70 9.13 0.49 -11.60
C SER A 70 8.40 1.81 -11.91
N SER A 71 7.65 1.87 -13.01
CA SER A 71 6.85 3.03 -13.43
C SER A 71 5.36 2.93 -13.06
N ARG A 72 4.99 1.91 -12.27
CA ARG A 72 3.59 1.61 -11.93
C ARG A 72 2.92 2.69 -11.07
N SER A 73 1.60 2.75 -11.18
CA SER A 73 0.77 3.40 -10.16
C SER A 73 0.54 2.45 -8.99
N ILE A 74 0.70 2.95 -7.77
CA ILE A 74 0.49 2.19 -6.53
C ILE A 74 -1.00 2.16 -6.22
N SER A 75 -1.57 0.98 -5.98
CA SER A 75 -2.93 0.82 -5.49
C SER A 75 -3.03 1.31 -4.03
N VAL A 76 -3.93 2.24 -3.76
CA VAL A 76 -4.11 2.87 -2.45
C VAL A 76 -5.51 2.61 -1.88
N ASP A 77 -5.60 2.51 -0.55
CA ASP A 77 -6.85 2.33 0.21
C ASP A 77 -6.71 3.01 1.59
N GLU A 78 -7.73 2.91 2.45
CA GLU A 78 -7.83 3.59 3.74
C GLU A 78 -6.60 3.37 4.64
N HIS A 79 -6.04 2.15 4.66
CA HIS A 79 -4.85 1.82 5.46
C HIS A 79 -3.63 2.66 5.08
N CYS A 80 -3.54 3.16 3.84
CA CYS A 80 -2.44 4.00 3.38
C CYS A 80 -2.34 5.31 4.15
N HIS A 81 -3.45 5.80 4.74
CA HIS A 81 -3.41 6.96 5.66
C HIS A 81 -2.52 6.70 6.87
N GLY A 82 -2.42 5.45 7.35
CA GLY A 82 -1.48 5.08 8.40
C GLY A 82 -0.02 5.21 7.96
N CYS A 83 0.29 4.81 6.71
CA CYS A 83 1.63 4.89 6.14
C CYS A 83 2.13 6.34 6.01
N VAL A 84 1.26 7.23 5.52
CA VAL A 84 1.62 8.64 5.27
C VAL A 84 1.47 9.56 6.48
N ALA A 85 0.84 9.09 7.57
CA ALA A 85 0.74 9.85 8.82
C ALA A 85 2.04 9.83 9.66
N GLY A 86 3.12 9.22 9.16
CA GLY A 86 4.41 9.10 9.87
C GLY A 86 4.43 8.04 10.99
N GLN A 87 3.44 7.15 11.02
CA GLN A 87 3.36 5.98 11.91
C GLN A 87 3.48 4.65 11.14
N GLY A 88 3.77 4.72 9.83
CA GLY A 88 3.85 3.58 8.94
C GLY A 88 5.14 2.79 9.08
N SER A 89 5.08 1.50 8.75
CA SER A 89 6.28 0.71 8.45
C SER A 89 6.99 1.34 7.23
N THR A 90 8.19 1.86 7.47
CA THR A 90 9.21 2.13 6.45
C THR A 90 9.85 0.82 6.00
#